data_AF-A0A3E0VPP3-F1
#
_entry.id   AF-A0A3E0VPP3-F1
#
_cell.length_a   1.000
_cell.length_b   1.000
_cell.length_c   1.000
_cell.angle_alpha   90.00
_cell.angle_beta   90.00
_cell.angle_gamma   90.00
#
_symmetry.space_group_name_H-M   'P 1'
#
loop_
_entity.id
_entity.type
_entity.pdbx_description
1 polymer ?
#
loop_
_entity_poly.entity_id
_entity_poly.type
_entity_poly.pdbx_seq_one_letter_code
_entity_poly.pdbx_strand_id
1 'polypeptide(L)'
;MSILRTPRLLPALLLGAFVLPLGLSGCSFSFGSNPTISADDFARQVGDAVVEQLKVPRPIVDCGDDPIDVVEGKVVHCDFSAEDDPTAIYDSQTTISDVHGSDFHIDTKIDDAPKAG
;
A
#
# COMPACT_ATOMS: atom_id res chain seq x y z
N MET A 1 53.87 -56.12 12.66
CA MET A 1 53.14 -57.41 12.76
C MET A 1 51.80 -57.20 12.07
N SER A 2 51.51 -58.04 11.08
CA SER A 2 50.38 -58.08 10.14
C SER A 2 49.00 -57.75 10.76
N ILE A 3 47.90 -57.47 10.05
CA ILE A 3 47.29 -58.23 8.94
C ILE A 3 46.19 -57.35 8.28
N LEU A 4 46.21 -57.26 6.94
CA LEU A 4 45.10 -56.75 6.10
C LEU A 4 43.85 -57.64 6.23
N ARG A 5 42.66 -57.04 6.29
CA ARG A 5 41.41 -57.69 5.86
C ARG A 5 40.57 -56.71 5.03
N THR A 6 40.76 -56.80 3.72
CA THR A 6 39.76 -56.39 2.73
C THR A 6 38.74 -57.52 2.57
N PRO A 7 37.46 -57.20 2.33
CA PRO A 7 36.92 -57.65 1.04
C PRO A 7 35.95 -56.65 0.38
N ARG A 8 36.12 -56.56 -0.95
CA ARG A 8 35.08 -56.43 -2.00
C ARG A 8 34.25 -55.13 -1.98
N LEU A 9 34.68 -54.08 -2.65
CA LEU A 9 34.42 -53.80 -4.08
C LEU A 9 32.99 -54.12 -4.55
N LEU A 10 32.18 -53.07 -4.65
CA LEU A 10 31.16 -52.90 -5.68
C LEU A 10 31.16 -51.42 -6.10
N PRO A 11 31.63 -51.08 -7.30
CA PRO A 11 31.51 -49.76 -7.89
C PRO A 11 30.22 -49.68 -8.70
N ALA A 12 29.39 -48.66 -8.48
CA ALA A 12 28.34 -48.29 -9.42
C ALA A 12 28.10 -46.79 -9.36
N LEU A 13 28.81 -46.14 -10.27
CA LEU A 13 28.68 -44.80 -10.78
C LEU A 13 27.21 -44.46 -11.13
N LEU A 14 26.65 -43.41 -10.54
CA LEU A 14 25.63 -42.59 -11.21
C LEU A 14 25.90 -41.12 -10.89
N LEU A 15 26.57 -40.46 -11.84
CA LEU A 15 26.57 -39.00 -11.97
C LEU A 15 25.12 -38.54 -12.15
N GLY A 16 24.52 -38.01 -11.09
CA GLY A 16 23.32 -37.20 -11.17
C GLY A 16 23.72 -35.73 -11.01
N ALA A 17 24.09 -35.07 -12.10
CA ALA A 17 24.25 -33.62 -12.12
C ALA A 17 22.85 -32.99 -11.94
N PHE A 18 22.48 -32.70 -10.70
CA PHE A 18 21.28 -31.95 -10.40
C PHE A 18 21.55 -30.47 -10.71
N VAL A 19 21.40 -30.10 -11.98
CA VAL A 19 21.34 -28.70 -12.39
C VAL A 19 20.00 -28.19 -11.89
N LEU A 20 20.00 -27.55 -10.72
CA LEU A 20 18.87 -26.73 -10.27
C LEU A 20 18.80 -25.52 -11.20
N PRO A 21 17.79 -25.41 -12.09
CA PRO A 21 17.59 -24.15 -12.78
C PRO A 21 17.25 -23.10 -11.73
N LEU A 22 17.97 -21.98 -11.80
CA LEU A 22 17.68 -20.73 -11.11
C LEU A 22 16.28 -20.26 -11.52
N GLY A 23 15.26 -20.82 -10.89
CA GLY A 23 13.89 -20.33 -10.94
C GLY A 23 13.74 -19.18 -9.96
N LEU A 24 14.48 -18.09 -10.19
CA LEU A 24 14.05 -16.79 -9.69
C LEU A 24 12.83 -16.41 -10.51
N SER A 25 11.68 -16.93 -10.12
CA SER A 25 10.38 -16.36 -10.46
C SER A 25 10.33 -14.98 -9.80
N GLY A 26 11.05 -14.03 -10.37
CA GLY A 26 10.84 -12.63 -10.11
C GLY A 26 9.40 -12.37 -10.53
N CYS A 27 8.52 -12.14 -9.55
CA CYS A 27 7.24 -11.55 -9.82
C CYS A 27 7.50 -10.34 -10.71
N SER A 28 6.89 -10.32 -11.88
CA SER A 28 6.93 -9.20 -12.80
C SER A 28 6.41 -7.98 -12.05
N PHE A 29 7.29 -7.21 -11.42
CA PHE A 29 6.97 -5.85 -11.02
C PHE A 29 6.66 -5.15 -12.34
N SER A 30 5.41 -4.76 -12.54
CA SER A 30 5.06 -3.90 -13.67
C SER A 30 5.79 -2.58 -13.46
N PHE A 31 6.98 -2.47 -14.07
CA PHE A 31 7.76 -1.24 -14.13
C PHE A 31 6.95 -0.24 -14.96
N GLY A 32 6.23 0.68 -14.31
CA GLY A 32 5.60 1.82 -14.97
C GLY A 32 4.28 2.33 -14.36
N SER A 33 3.63 1.56 -13.48
CA SER A 33 2.39 1.99 -12.82
C SER A 33 2.66 2.36 -11.37
N ASN A 34 2.22 3.55 -10.97
CA ASN A 34 2.28 4.01 -9.59
C ASN A 34 1.41 3.10 -8.69
N PRO A 35 1.78 2.85 -7.42
CA PRO A 35 0.85 2.21 -6.48
C PRO A 35 -0.46 3.00 -6.40
N THR A 36 -1.56 2.28 -6.22
CA THR A 36 -2.91 2.84 -6.09
C THR A 36 -3.57 2.37 -4.81
N ILE A 37 -4.40 3.22 -4.23
CA ILE A 37 -5.29 2.92 -3.10
C ILE A 37 -6.76 3.08 -3.54
N SER A 38 -7.67 2.31 -2.96
CA SER A 38 -9.11 2.52 -3.21
C SER A 38 -9.55 3.86 -2.62
N ALA A 39 -10.58 4.48 -3.22
CA ALA A 39 -11.10 5.74 -2.68
C ALA A 39 -11.66 5.58 -1.26
N ASP A 40 -12.34 4.47 -0.98
CA ASP A 40 -12.82 4.11 0.36
C ASP A 40 -11.68 4.00 1.38
N ASP A 41 -10.60 3.28 1.07
CA ASP A 41 -9.48 3.13 2.00
C ASP A 41 -8.76 4.46 2.22
N PHE A 42 -8.64 5.27 1.17
CA PHE A 42 -8.08 6.62 1.28
C PHE A 42 -8.95 7.52 2.16
N ALA A 43 -10.27 7.56 1.94
CA ALA A 43 -11.22 8.32 2.75
C ALA A 43 -11.18 7.88 4.22
N ARG A 44 -11.00 6.58 4.50
CA ARG A 44 -10.83 6.08 5.86
C ARG A 44 -9.56 6.61 6.51
N GLN A 45 -8.42 6.58 5.81
CA GLN A 45 -7.16 7.11 6.32
C GLN A 45 -7.21 8.63 6.53
N VAL A 46 -7.86 9.36 5.63
CA VAL A 46 -8.11 10.80 5.78
C VAL A 46 -8.95 11.08 7.03
N GLY A 47 -10.04 10.33 7.22
CA GLY A 47 -10.87 10.44 8.42
C GLY A 47 -10.11 10.13 9.72
N ASP A 48 -9.25 9.11 9.71
CA ASP A 48 -8.38 8.78 10.85
C ASP A 48 -7.41 9.94 11.16
N ALA A 49 -6.73 10.46 10.13
CA ALA A 49 -5.81 11.57 10.27
C ALA A 49 -6.49 12.83 10.85
N VAL A 50 -7.69 13.17 10.38
CA VAL A 50 -8.44 14.34 10.87
C VAL A 50 -8.86 14.17 12.34
N VAL A 51 -9.35 12.99 12.74
CA VAL A 51 -9.68 12.70 14.13
C VAL A 51 -8.44 12.83 15.02
N GLU A 52 -7.30 12.32 14.57
CA GLU A 52 -6.04 12.40 15.30
C GLU A 52 -5.52 13.84 15.41
N GLN A 53 -5.62 14.64 14.35
CA GLN A 53 -5.09 16.01 14.30
C GLN A 53 -5.98 17.00 15.05
N LEU A 54 -7.29 16.99 14.78
CA LEU A 54 -8.22 17.99 15.28
C LEU A 54 -8.91 17.58 16.60
N LYS A 55 -8.78 16.31 17.01
CA LYS A 55 -9.44 15.75 18.21
C LYS A 55 -10.96 15.91 18.19
N VAL A 56 -11.56 15.71 17.01
CA VAL A 56 -13.01 15.80 16.74
C VAL A 56 -13.64 14.41 16.59
N PRO A 57 -14.99 14.28 16.66
CA PRO A 57 -15.69 13.07 16.23
C PRO A 57 -15.36 12.69 14.79
N ARG A 58 -15.52 11.41 14.44
CA ARG A 58 -15.21 10.93 13.08
C ARG A 58 -16.19 11.56 12.07
N PRO A 59 -15.70 12.29 11.05
CA PRO A 59 -16.57 12.79 9.99
C PRO A 59 -16.92 11.68 8.98
N ILE A 60 -17.98 11.92 8.20
CA ILE A 60 -18.19 11.23 6.93
C ILE A 60 -17.21 11.86 5.94
N VAL A 61 -16.43 11.03 5.25
CA VAL A 61 -15.44 11.46 4.26
C VAL A 61 -15.72 10.71 2.96
N ASP A 62 -15.84 11.45 1.88
CA ASP A 62 -15.98 10.93 0.52
C ASP A 62 -14.86 11.51 -0.35
N CYS A 63 -13.98 10.66 -0.89
CA CYS A 63 -12.88 11.08 -1.75
C CYS A 63 -13.10 10.66 -3.22
N GLY A 64 -14.35 10.44 -3.61
CA GLY A 64 -14.78 9.91 -4.91
C GLY A 64 -14.84 8.39 -4.95
N ASP A 65 -15.02 7.84 -6.16
CA ASP A 65 -15.13 6.40 -6.39
C ASP A 65 -13.90 5.77 -7.06
N ASP A 66 -13.06 6.61 -7.71
CA ASP A 66 -11.94 6.14 -8.52
C ASP A 66 -10.71 5.79 -7.67
N PRO A 67 -9.94 4.75 -8.04
CA PRO A 67 -8.67 4.46 -7.40
C PRO A 67 -7.71 5.66 -7.47
N ILE A 68 -7.05 5.94 -6.35
CA ILE A 68 -6.15 7.08 -6.21
C ILE A 68 -4.72 6.58 -6.35
N ASP A 69 -3.99 7.08 -7.34
CA ASP A 69 -2.53 6.91 -7.40
C ASP A 69 -1.85 7.55 -6.18
N VAL A 70 -0.99 6.80 -5.50
CA VAL A 70 -0.19 7.27 -4.37
C VAL A 70 1.08 7.95 -4.89
N VAL A 71 0.95 9.17 -5.39
CA VAL A 71 2.05 9.94 -6.02
C VAL A 71 2.43 11.11 -5.12
N GLU A 72 3.74 11.35 -4.96
CA GLU A 72 4.26 12.50 -4.24
C GLU A 72 3.66 13.82 -4.76
N GLY A 73 3.09 14.61 -3.85
CA GLY A 73 2.49 15.90 -4.16
C GLY A 73 1.11 15.81 -4.83
N LYS A 74 0.52 14.63 -4.99
CA LYS A 74 -0.86 14.51 -5.50
C LYS A 74 -1.82 15.15 -4.51
N VAL A 75 -2.73 15.97 -5.03
CA VAL A 75 -3.84 16.54 -4.25
C VAL A 75 -5.12 15.82 -4.65
N VAL A 76 -5.85 15.33 -3.65
CA VAL A 76 -7.16 14.71 -3.78
C VAL A 76 -8.17 15.63 -3.10
N HIS A 77 -9.27 15.93 -3.79
CA HIS A 77 -10.39 16.63 -3.18
C HIS A 77 -11.30 15.61 -2.49
N CYS A 78 -11.66 15.88 -1.23
CA CYS A 78 -12.59 15.06 -0.49
C CYS A 78 -13.70 15.93 0.11
N ASP A 79 -14.86 15.34 0.26
CA ASP A 79 -16.06 15.94 0.81
C ASP A 79 -16.20 15.46 2.26
N PHE A 80 -16.35 16.42 3.16
CA PHE A 80 -16.53 16.18 4.58
C PHE A 80 -17.92 16.60 5.03
N SER A 81 -18.55 15.77 5.87
CA SER A 81 -19.76 16.15 6.59
C SER A 81 -19.80 15.54 7.99
N ALA A 82 -20.60 16.12 8.89
CA ALA A 82 -20.86 15.53 10.19
C ALA A 82 -21.90 14.40 10.07
N GLU A 83 -21.86 13.41 10.95
CA GLU A 83 -22.91 12.37 11.00
C GLU A 83 -24.27 12.96 11.40
N ASP A 84 -24.29 13.99 12.25
CA ASP A 84 -25.50 14.67 12.71
C ASP A 84 -25.97 15.80 11.79
N ASP A 85 -25.13 16.25 10.84
CA ASP A 85 -25.49 17.17 9.76
C ASP A 85 -24.81 16.76 8.43
N PRO A 86 -25.36 15.74 7.74
CA PRO A 86 -24.81 15.25 6.49
C PRO A 86 -25.06 16.21 5.31
N THR A 87 -25.77 17.33 5.52
CA THR A 87 -26.08 18.29 4.45
C THR A 87 -25.06 19.42 4.35
N ALA A 88 -24.32 19.68 5.43
CA ALA A 88 -23.20 20.62 5.43
C ALA A 88 -21.96 19.94 4.87
N ILE A 89 -21.78 20.00 3.54
CA ILE A 89 -20.62 19.43 2.84
C ILE A 89 -19.51 20.46 2.76
N TYR A 90 -18.32 20.11 3.23
CA TYR A 90 -17.11 20.92 3.14
C TYR A 90 -16.16 20.29 2.11
N ASP A 91 -15.60 21.10 1.20
CA ASP A 91 -14.51 20.63 0.35
C ASP A 91 -13.22 20.52 1.15
N SER A 92 -12.29 19.71 0.67
CA SER A 92 -10.94 19.67 1.20
C SER A 92 -9.90 19.51 0.11
N GLN A 93 -8.67 19.88 0.44
CA GLN A 93 -7.48 19.50 -0.33
C GLN A 93 -6.61 18.60 0.54
N THR A 94 -6.56 17.34 0.16
CA THR A 94 -5.75 16.31 0.83
C THR A 94 -4.50 16.05 -0.02
N THR A 95 -3.32 16.37 0.53
CA THR A 95 -2.03 16.20 -0.14
C THR A 95 -1.37 14.90 0.30
N ILE A 96 -0.91 14.11 -0.67
CA ILE A 96 -0.07 12.93 -0.46
C ILE A 96 1.40 13.37 -0.47
N SER A 97 2.17 13.01 0.55
CA SER A 97 3.62 13.27 0.62
C SER A 97 4.39 12.08 1.20
N ASP A 98 5.72 12.17 1.19
CA ASP A 98 6.63 11.19 1.80
C ASP A 98 6.38 9.75 1.33
N VAL A 99 6.22 9.57 0.01
CA VAL A 99 5.84 8.28 -0.58
C VAL A 99 7.00 7.29 -0.59
N HIS A 100 6.80 6.16 0.10
CA HIS A 100 7.72 5.03 0.18
C HIS A 100 6.98 3.72 -0.17
N GLY A 101 6.78 3.47 -1.47
CA GLY A 101 6.01 2.30 -1.91
C GLY A 101 4.53 2.48 -1.61
N SER A 102 3.99 1.69 -0.68
CA SER A 102 2.59 1.80 -0.23
C SER A 102 2.43 2.64 1.03
N ASP A 103 3.53 3.05 1.67
CA ASP A 103 3.52 3.94 2.82
C ASP A 103 3.61 5.40 2.34
N PHE A 104 2.77 6.27 2.89
CA PHE A 104 2.73 7.69 2.56
C PHE A 104 2.13 8.51 3.69
N HIS A 105 2.40 9.82 3.69
CA HIS A 105 1.82 10.79 4.59
C HIS A 105 0.63 11.51 3.94
N ILE A 106 -0.32 11.93 4.76
CA ILE A 106 -1.53 12.65 4.35
C ILE A 106 -1.66 13.92 5.20
N ASP A 107 -1.69 15.08 4.52
CA ASP A 107 -2.08 16.36 5.11
C ASP A 107 -3.41 16.80 4.50
N THR A 108 -4.40 17.13 5.32
CA THR A 108 -5.74 17.54 4.84
C THR A 108 -6.09 18.92 5.32
N LYS A 109 -6.48 19.78 4.38
CA LYS A 109 -7.04 21.11 4.66
C LYS A 109 -8.49 21.12 4.24
N ILE A 110 -9.38 21.25 5.21
CA ILE A 110 -10.82 21.37 5.00
C ILE A 110 -11.15 22.86 4.85
N ASP A 111 -12.01 23.19 3.91
CA ASP A 111 -12.45 24.57 3.70
C ASP A 111 -13.19 25.12 4.92
N ASP A 112 -13.06 26.43 5.16
CA ASP A 112 -13.68 27.10 6.33
C ASP A 112 -15.21 27.21 6.22
N ALA A 113 -15.77 27.00 5.03
CA ALA A 113 -17.19 27.13 4.74
C ALA A 113 -17.69 25.94 3.91
N PRO A 114 -18.95 25.52 4.09
CA PRO A 114 -19.53 24.47 3.28
C PRO A 114 -19.69 24.93 1.82
N LYS A 115 -19.71 23.96 0.91
CA LYS A 115 -20.00 24.16 -0.51
C LYS A 115 -21.33 24.90 -0.66
N ALA A 116 -21.36 25.89 -1.56
CA ALA A 116 -22.61 26.52 -1.94
C ALA A 116 -23.46 25.51 -2.71
N GLY A 117 -24.59 25.11 -2.13
CA GLY A 117 -25.59 24.23 -2.74
C GLY A 117 -26.43 24.91 -3.82
#